data_AF-A0A1F0BT98-F1
#
_entry.id   AF-A0A1F0BT98-F1
#
_cell.length_a   1.000
_cell.length_b   1.000
_cell.length_c   1.000
_cell.angle_alpha   90.00
_cell.angle_beta   90.00
_cell.angle_gamma   90.00
#
_symmetry.space_group_name_H-M   'P 1'
#
loop_
_entity.id
_entity.type
_entity.pdbx_description
1 polymer ?
#
loop_
_entity_poly.entity_id
_entity_poly.type
_entity_poly.pdbx_seq_one_letter_code
_entity_poly.pdbx_strand_id
1 'polypeptide(L)'
;MRKWTKGFLIFGVVTTVIGFILLFVGIQSDGIKSLLAMSKEPVYDSRMEELTFGKEVENLEITLHQHALTITDSLDDQIHISYHPSLSAHHDLITNQNDKTLSLTDKKLSETPFLSSGIGGILHIASNYSRRFEEVILQLPKGRTLKGINISANRGQTSITNASLENATLNTNNGYLLRIEGSRIKNSKLTTPNIINIFDTDLTDSQLESTEHHFHAENIQVHGKVELVAKTDLQLLLSEEEKQRINLDLSTKHGSILHFVREGRRSFNNKENRDEHLSNPYKTEKADVKDQLIARADQYIYLLKAEEHESSSRNR
;
A
#
# COMPACT_ATOMS: atom_id res chain seq x y z
N MET A 1 -1.71 -58.35 15.93
CA MET A 1 -0.55 -57.97 15.08
C MET A 1 -0.76 -58.20 13.57
N ARG A 2 -1.39 -59.31 13.11
CA ARG A 2 -1.51 -59.67 11.67
C ARG A 2 -2.41 -58.77 10.78
N LYS A 3 -3.33 -58.00 11.35
CA LYS A 3 -4.21 -57.07 10.59
C LYS A 3 -3.55 -55.70 10.32
N TRP A 4 -2.73 -55.24 11.26
CA TRP A 4 -2.00 -53.96 11.14
C TRP A 4 -0.86 -54.03 10.12
N THR A 5 -0.09 -55.13 10.10
CA THR A 5 0.98 -55.32 9.11
C THR A 5 0.45 -55.43 7.68
N LYS A 6 -0.75 -56.00 7.46
CA LYS A 6 -1.39 -56.03 6.14
C LYS A 6 -1.86 -54.64 5.70
N GLY A 7 -2.41 -53.83 6.61
CA GLY A 7 -2.80 -52.45 6.33
C GLY A 7 -1.60 -51.56 5.95
N PHE A 8 -0.50 -51.67 6.69
CA PHE A 8 0.75 -50.95 6.37
C PHE A 8 1.38 -51.42 5.05
N LEU A 9 1.34 -52.72 4.75
CA LEU A 9 1.85 -53.26 3.48
C LEU A 9 1.02 -52.74 2.30
N ILE A 10 -0.31 -52.77 2.41
CA ILE A 10 -1.22 -52.24 1.38
C ILE A 10 -1.00 -50.74 1.21
N PHE A 11 -0.92 -49.99 2.32
CA PHE A 11 -0.66 -48.56 2.27
C PHE A 11 0.66 -48.26 1.56
N GLY A 12 1.75 -48.94 1.93
CA GLY A 12 3.06 -48.77 1.31
C GLY A 12 3.09 -49.12 -0.18
N VAL A 13 2.42 -50.19 -0.59
CA VAL A 13 2.28 -50.55 -2.01
C VAL A 13 1.49 -49.49 -2.77
N VAL A 14 0.37 -49.02 -2.21
CA VAL A 14 -0.46 -47.97 -2.84
C VAL A 14 0.31 -46.66 -2.96
N THR A 15 1.04 -46.24 -1.92
CA THR A 15 1.86 -45.01 -2.00
C THR A 15 2.99 -45.15 -3.01
N THR A 16 3.60 -46.32 -3.12
CA THR A 16 4.66 -46.58 -4.11
C THR A 16 4.11 -46.54 -5.53
N VAL A 17 2.94 -47.13 -5.78
CA VAL A 17 2.27 -47.08 -7.10
C VAL A 17 1.87 -45.66 -7.46
N ILE A 18 1.28 -44.90 -6.52
CA ILE A 18 0.95 -43.48 -6.74
C ILE A 18 2.22 -42.67 -7.01
N GLY A 19 3.29 -42.88 -6.25
CA GLY A 19 4.58 -42.22 -6.47
C GLY A 19 5.16 -42.54 -7.85
N PHE A 20 5.04 -43.78 -8.31
CA PHE A 20 5.50 -44.21 -9.63
C PHE A 20 4.67 -43.56 -10.75
N ILE A 21 3.35 -43.47 -10.58
CA ILE A 21 2.45 -42.78 -11.53
C ILE A 21 2.82 -41.29 -11.60
N LEU A 22 3.00 -40.63 -10.46
CA LEU A 22 3.38 -39.21 -10.40
C LEU A 22 4.76 -38.97 -11.05
N LEU A 23 5.71 -39.88 -10.85
CA LEU A 23 7.04 -39.80 -11.47
C LEU A 23 6.95 -39.98 -13.00
N PHE A 24 6.13 -40.92 -13.48
CA PHE A 24 5.91 -41.13 -14.91
C PHE A 24 5.19 -39.95 -15.57
N VAL A 25 4.16 -39.41 -14.90
CA VAL A 25 3.48 -38.17 -15.33
C VAL A 25 4.48 -37.02 -15.37
N GLY A 26 5.35 -36.88 -14.36
CA GLY A 26 6.41 -35.86 -14.33
C GLY A 26 7.44 -35.99 -15.45
N ILE A 27 7.79 -37.21 -15.87
CA ILE A 27 8.69 -37.46 -17.01
C ILE A 27 7.99 -37.18 -18.35
N GLN A 28 6.75 -37.66 -18.54
CA GLN A 28 6.01 -37.47 -19.79
C GLN A 28 5.54 -36.02 -19.99
N SER A 29 5.33 -35.26 -18.91
CA SER A 29 4.97 -33.84 -18.97
C SER A 29 6.18 -32.90 -19.17
N ASP A 30 7.35 -33.45 -19.53
CA ASP A 30 8.62 -32.70 -19.59
C ASP A 30 9.00 -31.99 -18.28
N GLY A 31 8.45 -32.44 -17.13
CA GLY A 31 8.63 -31.82 -15.83
C GLY A 31 10.08 -31.69 -15.40
N ILE A 32 10.90 -32.73 -15.61
CA ILE A 32 12.33 -32.72 -15.28
C ILE A 32 13.10 -31.74 -16.16
N LYS A 33 12.78 -31.66 -17.47
CA LYS A 33 13.43 -30.71 -18.38
C LYS A 33 13.03 -29.27 -18.07
N SER A 34 11.78 -29.04 -17.68
CA SER A 34 11.29 -27.72 -17.28
C SER A 34 11.89 -27.28 -15.94
N LEU A 35 12.08 -28.17 -14.96
CA LEU A 35 12.86 -27.91 -13.74
C LEU A 35 14.34 -27.62 -14.04
N LEU A 36 14.95 -28.36 -14.97
CA LEU A 36 16.34 -28.15 -15.40
C LEU A 36 16.51 -26.85 -16.20
N ALA A 37 15.52 -26.45 -16.99
CA ALA A 37 15.48 -25.16 -17.66
C ALA A 37 15.34 -24.02 -16.63
N MET A 38 14.53 -24.22 -15.58
CA MET A 38 14.37 -23.28 -14.46
C MET A 38 15.65 -23.06 -13.65
N SER A 39 16.53 -24.07 -13.57
CA SER A 39 17.85 -23.90 -12.96
C SER A 39 18.86 -23.17 -13.86
N LYS A 40 18.54 -22.98 -15.14
CA LYS A 40 19.42 -22.36 -16.14
C LYS A 40 18.96 -20.95 -16.52
N GLU A 41 17.66 -20.69 -16.51
CA GLU A 41 17.05 -19.39 -16.81
C GLU A 41 16.17 -18.96 -15.61
N PRO A 42 16.60 -17.97 -14.81
CA PRO A 42 15.80 -17.50 -13.67
C PRO A 42 14.47 -16.88 -14.15
N VAL A 43 13.46 -16.83 -13.28
CA VAL A 43 12.14 -16.23 -13.61
C VAL A 43 12.19 -14.70 -13.65
N TYR A 44 13.17 -14.12 -12.97
CA TYR A 44 13.41 -12.69 -12.87
C TYR A 44 14.82 -12.37 -13.33
N ASP A 45 14.97 -11.25 -14.02
CA ASP A 45 16.28 -10.69 -14.24
C ASP A 45 16.73 -10.01 -12.94
N SER A 46 17.89 -10.40 -12.42
CA SER A 46 18.47 -9.74 -11.25
C SER A 46 18.86 -8.28 -11.51
N ARG A 47 18.92 -7.87 -12.80
CA ARG A 47 19.18 -6.49 -13.19
C ARG A 47 18.01 -5.61 -12.75
N MET A 48 18.34 -4.40 -12.32
CA MET A 48 17.37 -3.33 -12.09
C MET A 48 17.45 -2.42 -13.31
N GLU A 49 16.31 -2.13 -13.94
CA GLU A 49 16.22 -1.09 -14.94
C GLU A 49 15.94 0.25 -14.27
N GLU A 50 16.58 1.30 -14.77
CA GLU A 50 16.39 2.67 -14.31
C GLU A 50 16.15 3.57 -15.53
N LEU A 51 15.04 4.30 -15.50
CA LEU A 51 14.68 5.28 -16.50
C LEU A 51 14.68 6.66 -15.87
N THR A 52 15.36 7.62 -16.51
CA THR A 52 15.45 9.00 -16.04
C THR A 52 14.79 9.95 -17.03
N PHE A 53 13.96 10.86 -16.52
CA PHE A 53 13.27 11.87 -17.31
C PHE A 53 13.54 13.27 -16.77
N GLY A 54 13.76 14.19 -17.70
CA GLY A 54 14.21 15.53 -17.40
C GLY A 54 13.09 16.48 -16.98
N LYS A 55 13.43 17.77 -16.98
CA LYS A 55 12.55 18.87 -16.53
C LYS A 55 11.41 19.17 -17.51
N GLU A 56 11.47 18.63 -18.72
CA GLU A 56 10.43 18.76 -19.73
C GLU A 56 9.13 18.02 -19.36
N VAL A 57 9.19 17.03 -18.46
CA VAL A 57 7.99 16.34 -17.97
C VAL A 57 7.30 17.20 -16.92
N GLU A 58 6.07 17.60 -17.21
CA GLU A 58 5.20 18.39 -16.35
C GLU A 58 4.06 17.55 -15.75
N ASN A 59 3.65 16.45 -16.40
CA ASN A 59 2.58 15.58 -15.93
C ASN A 59 2.99 14.10 -15.88
N LEU A 60 2.40 13.36 -14.95
CA LEU A 60 2.58 11.91 -14.81
C LEU A 60 1.24 11.17 -14.92
N GLU A 61 1.22 10.09 -15.70
CA GLU A 61 0.10 9.17 -15.80
C GLU A 61 0.58 7.73 -15.60
N ILE A 62 0.32 7.16 -14.42
CA ILE A 62 0.86 5.86 -14.03
C ILE A 62 -0.28 4.88 -13.77
N THR A 63 -0.24 3.73 -14.43
CA THR A 63 -1.18 2.62 -14.21
C THR A 63 -0.42 1.33 -13.96
N LEU A 64 -0.43 0.86 -12.72
CA LEU A 64 0.20 -0.39 -12.30
C LEU A 64 -0.88 -1.39 -11.88
N HIS A 65 -0.98 -2.49 -12.59
CA HIS A 65 -1.85 -3.62 -12.30
C HIS A 65 -1.12 -4.72 -11.52
N GLN A 66 0.17 -4.92 -11.80
CA GLN A 66 0.97 -6.04 -11.34
C GLN A 66 2.16 -5.61 -10.48
N HIS A 67 2.37 -4.31 -10.27
CA HIS A 67 3.41 -3.82 -9.38
C HIS A 67 2.85 -3.07 -8.19
N ALA A 68 3.48 -3.29 -7.04
CA ALA A 68 3.44 -2.38 -5.91
C ALA A 68 4.19 -1.09 -6.28
N LEU A 69 3.87 0.00 -5.60
CA LEU A 69 4.41 1.32 -5.91
C LEU A 69 5.03 1.94 -4.66
N THR A 70 6.25 2.44 -4.80
CA THR A 70 6.87 3.31 -3.80
C THR A 70 7.22 4.65 -4.45
N ILE A 71 6.77 5.75 -3.84
CA ILE A 71 7.04 7.12 -4.26
C ILE A 71 7.98 7.76 -3.24
N THR A 72 9.07 8.35 -3.72
CA THR A 72 10.08 9.06 -2.90
C THR A 72 10.56 10.30 -3.64
N ASP A 73 11.20 11.25 -2.96
CA ASP A 73 11.89 12.35 -3.63
C ASP A 73 13.17 11.85 -4.33
N SER A 74 13.50 12.46 -5.47
CA SER A 74 14.79 12.33 -6.15
C SER A 74 15.80 13.35 -5.59
N LEU A 75 17.08 13.03 -5.74
CA LEU A 75 18.18 13.86 -5.22
C LEU A 75 18.65 14.93 -6.21
N ASP A 76 18.31 14.78 -7.48
CA ASP A 76 18.82 15.59 -8.60
C ASP A 76 17.71 16.36 -9.33
N ASP A 77 16.50 16.40 -8.76
CA ASP A 77 15.30 17.02 -9.33
C ASP A 77 14.85 16.45 -10.70
N GLN A 78 15.25 15.22 -11.01
CA GLN A 78 14.75 14.45 -12.16
C GLN A 78 13.71 13.42 -11.71
N ILE A 79 12.99 12.86 -12.67
CA ILE A 79 12.08 11.74 -12.42
C ILE A 79 12.84 10.45 -12.69
N HIS A 80 12.90 9.55 -11.71
CA HIS A 80 13.48 8.22 -11.89
C HIS A 80 12.40 7.14 -11.73
N ILE A 81 12.43 6.15 -12.60
CA ILE A 81 11.63 4.94 -12.47
C ILE A 81 12.59 3.76 -12.37
N SER A 82 12.57 3.07 -11.24
CA SER A 82 13.38 1.86 -11.03
C SER A 82 12.49 0.64 -10.82
N TYR A 83 12.81 -0.46 -11.50
CA TYR A 83 12.07 -1.71 -11.40
C TYR A 83 12.92 -2.91 -11.81
N HIS A 84 12.46 -4.11 -11.47
CA HIS A 84 13.06 -5.36 -11.94
C HIS A 84 12.25 -5.92 -13.11
N PRO A 85 12.80 -5.99 -14.33
CA PRO A 85 12.10 -6.60 -15.45
C PRO A 85 11.93 -8.11 -15.22
N SER A 86 10.78 -8.63 -15.63
CA SER A 86 10.56 -10.08 -15.66
C SER A 86 11.19 -10.67 -16.92
N LEU A 87 11.74 -11.88 -16.82
CA LEU A 87 12.16 -12.63 -18.02
C LEU A 87 10.96 -13.19 -18.80
N SER A 88 9.76 -13.09 -18.23
CA SER A 88 8.50 -13.31 -18.94
C SER A 88 7.97 -11.98 -19.49
N ALA A 89 7.71 -11.90 -20.81
CA ALA A 89 7.19 -10.73 -21.55
C ALA A 89 5.77 -10.25 -21.15
N HIS A 90 5.34 -10.57 -19.93
CA HIS A 90 4.03 -10.31 -19.36
C HIS A 90 4.07 -9.29 -18.21
N HIS A 91 5.25 -8.85 -17.75
CA HIS A 91 5.39 -7.87 -16.67
C HIS A 91 6.18 -6.62 -17.09
N ASP A 92 6.39 -6.43 -18.39
CA ASP A 92 7.19 -5.30 -18.88
C ASP A 92 6.46 -3.98 -18.63
N LEU A 93 7.22 -2.99 -18.19
CA LEU A 93 6.76 -1.60 -18.11
C LEU A 93 6.82 -0.97 -19.48
N ILE A 94 5.71 -0.37 -19.90
CA ILE A 94 5.61 0.42 -21.11
C ILE A 94 5.67 1.88 -20.70
N THR A 95 6.66 2.60 -21.20
CA THR A 95 6.78 4.05 -21.02
C THR A 95 6.53 4.79 -22.31
N ASN A 96 5.86 5.93 -22.22
CA ASN A 96 5.67 6.84 -23.35
C ASN A 96 5.75 8.29 -22.84
N GLN A 97 6.37 9.16 -23.61
CA GLN A 97 6.46 10.58 -23.31
C GLN A 97 5.89 11.36 -24.50
N ASN A 98 4.78 12.04 -24.27
CA ASN A 98 4.17 12.91 -25.26
C ASN A 98 3.69 14.22 -24.61
N ASP A 99 3.88 15.35 -25.29
CA ASP A 99 3.37 16.66 -24.85
C ASP A 99 3.64 16.99 -23.38
N LYS A 100 4.87 16.68 -22.90
CA LYS A 100 5.31 16.87 -21.50
C LYS A 100 4.63 15.98 -20.47
N THR A 101 3.86 15.00 -20.91
CA THR A 101 3.27 13.95 -20.08
C THR A 101 4.08 12.68 -20.23
N LEU A 102 4.56 12.13 -19.11
CA LEU A 102 5.15 10.80 -19.06
C LEU A 102 4.07 9.82 -18.58
N SER A 103 3.79 8.83 -19.40
CA SER A 103 2.93 7.71 -19.04
C SER A 103 3.73 6.43 -18.81
N LEU A 104 3.31 5.68 -17.79
CA LEU A 104 3.86 4.40 -17.38
C LEU A 104 2.71 3.43 -17.18
N THR A 105 2.72 2.30 -17.88
CA THR A 105 1.77 1.21 -17.63
C THR A 105 2.48 -0.13 -17.56
N ASP A 106 2.07 -0.99 -16.62
CA ASP A 106 2.43 -2.40 -16.71
C ASP A 106 1.36 -3.19 -17.48
N LYS A 107 1.73 -4.36 -17.97
CA LYS A 107 0.82 -5.23 -18.71
C LYS A 107 -0.09 -5.96 -17.71
N LYS A 108 -1.41 -5.78 -17.86
CA LYS A 108 -2.41 -6.53 -17.08
C LYS A 108 -2.28 -8.03 -17.37
N LEU A 109 -2.07 -8.85 -16.34
CA LEU A 109 -2.14 -10.32 -16.46
C LEU A 109 -3.56 -10.72 -16.92
N SER A 110 -3.65 -11.59 -17.93
CA SER A 110 -4.92 -12.17 -18.36
C SER A 110 -5.57 -12.92 -17.20
N GLU A 111 -6.83 -12.62 -16.87
CA GLU A 111 -7.62 -13.20 -15.77
C GLU A 111 -7.93 -14.70 -15.94
N THR A 112 -7.42 -15.33 -16.99
CA THR A 112 -7.57 -16.78 -17.20
C THR A 112 -6.74 -17.53 -16.16
N PRO A 113 -7.35 -18.35 -15.28
CA PRO A 113 -6.59 -19.26 -14.45
C PRO A 113 -5.77 -20.15 -15.38
N PHE A 114 -4.44 -20.05 -15.30
CA PHE A 114 -3.54 -20.91 -16.05
C PHE A 114 -3.74 -22.35 -15.56
N LEU A 115 -4.69 -23.05 -16.16
CA LEU A 115 -4.83 -24.50 -16.14
C LEU A 115 -3.87 -25.15 -17.13
N SER A 116 -2.71 -24.53 -17.43
CA SER A 116 -1.66 -25.25 -18.13
C SER A 116 -1.10 -26.27 -17.15
N SER A 117 -1.36 -27.54 -17.42
CA SER A 117 -1.05 -28.72 -16.62
C SER A 117 0.45 -29.03 -16.46
N GLY A 118 1.27 -28.02 -16.15
CA GLY A 118 2.72 -28.10 -16.01
C GLY A 118 3.29 -27.11 -14.99
N ILE A 119 4.63 -27.06 -14.92
CA ILE A 119 5.43 -26.29 -13.95
C ILE A 119 5.17 -24.77 -13.99
N GLY A 120 4.52 -24.22 -15.02
CA GLY A 120 4.03 -22.82 -15.03
C GLY A 120 3.09 -22.48 -13.86
N GLY A 121 2.27 -23.44 -13.41
CA GLY A 121 1.46 -23.27 -12.19
C GLY A 121 2.29 -23.27 -10.89
N ILE A 122 3.43 -23.98 -10.88
CA ILE A 122 4.38 -24.00 -9.76
C ILE A 122 5.24 -22.72 -9.77
N LEU A 123 5.60 -22.19 -10.95
CA LEU A 123 6.29 -20.90 -11.10
C LEU A 123 5.50 -19.77 -10.45
N HIS A 124 4.18 -19.74 -10.62
CA HIS A 124 3.31 -18.73 -10.02
C HIS A 124 3.22 -18.85 -8.48
N ILE A 125 3.46 -20.05 -7.94
CA ILE A 125 3.49 -20.29 -6.49
C ILE A 125 4.88 -19.95 -5.92
N ALA A 126 5.95 -20.21 -6.67
CA ALA A 126 7.34 -19.90 -6.28
C ALA A 126 7.69 -18.41 -6.46
N SER A 127 7.10 -17.72 -7.43
CA SER A 127 7.33 -16.28 -7.68
C SER A 127 6.86 -15.38 -6.54
N ASN A 128 5.87 -15.84 -5.75
CA ASN A 128 5.39 -15.14 -4.56
C ASN A 128 6.43 -15.06 -3.41
N TYR A 129 7.61 -15.69 -3.52
CA TYR A 129 8.60 -15.72 -2.43
C TYR A 129 9.44 -14.45 -2.29
N SER A 130 9.48 -13.54 -3.29
CA SER A 130 10.26 -12.31 -3.17
C SER A 130 9.51 -11.09 -3.71
N ARG A 131 8.89 -10.35 -2.80
CA ARG A 131 8.18 -9.08 -3.05
C ARG A 131 9.04 -8.00 -3.72
N ARG A 132 10.37 -8.14 -3.71
CA ARG A 132 11.32 -7.15 -4.27
C ARG A 132 11.27 -7.07 -5.79
N PHE A 133 10.82 -8.13 -6.46
CA PHE A 133 10.71 -8.17 -7.92
C PHE A 133 9.35 -7.71 -8.43
N GLU A 134 8.54 -7.10 -7.56
CA GLU A 134 7.15 -6.71 -7.83
C GLU A 134 6.91 -5.22 -7.52
N GLU A 135 7.97 -4.44 -7.34
CA GLU A 135 7.91 -3.05 -6.93
C GLU A 135 8.42 -2.15 -8.04
N VAL A 136 7.69 -1.06 -8.27
CA VAL A 136 8.14 0.10 -9.03
C VAL A 136 8.47 1.21 -8.04
N ILE A 137 9.68 1.73 -8.11
CA ILE A 137 10.11 2.89 -7.34
C ILE A 137 10.04 4.11 -8.27
N LEU A 138 9.18 5.06 -7.92
CA LEU A 138 9.02 6.34 -8.59
C LEU A 138 9.68 7.43 -7.74
N GLN A 139 10.77 8.00 -8.24
CA GLN A 139 11.42 9.14 -7.62
C GLN A 139 10.93 10.42 -8.29
N LEU A 140 10.33 11.32 -7.51
CA LEU A 140 9.78 12.58 -7.99
C LEU A 140 10.71 13.75 -7.70
N PRO A 141 10.73 14.79 -8.53
CA PRO A 141 11.57 15.96 -8.29
C PRO A 141 11.16 16.67 -7.01
N LYS A 142 12.14 16.90 -6.12
CA LYS A 142 11.92 17.61 -4.85
C LYS A 142 11.77 19.11 -5.02
N GLY A 143 12.61 19.71 -5.87
CA GLY A 143 12.74 21.16 -6.06
C GLY A 143 11.77 21.77 -7.06
N ARG A 144 10.93 20.98 -7.74
CA ARG A 144 9.93 21.49 -8.69
C ARG A 144 8.59 20.75 -8.58
N THR A 145 7.52 21.52 -8.65
CA THR A 145 6.15 21.00 -8.69
C THR A 145 5.79 20.48 -10.07
N LEU A 146 5.23 19.28 -10.14
CA LEU A 146 4.56 18.76 -11.34
C LEU A 146 3.16 19.37 -11.44
N LYS A 147 2.69 19.62 -12.67
CA LYS A 147 1.37 20.21 -12.92
C LYS A 147 0.23 19.24 -12.58
N GLY A 148 0.45 17.95 -12.77
CA GLY A 148 -0.52 16.92 -12.44
C GLY A 148 0.12 15.54 -12.33
N ILE A 149 -0.32 14.76 -11.35
CA ILE A 149 0.14 13.38 -11.14
C ILE A 149 -1.08 12.48 -11.00
N ASN A 150 -1.33 11.60 -11.96
CA ASN A 150 -2.45 10.67 -11.94
C ASN A 150 -1.91 9.24 -11.82
N ILE A 151 -2.25 8.56 -10.72
CA ILE A 151 -1.72 7.24 -10.38
C ILE A 151 -2.87 6.27 -10.10
N SER A 152 -2.80 5.09 -10.69
CA SER A 152 -3.62 3.93 -10.37
C SER A 152 -2.70 2.76 -10.03
N ALA A 153 -2.54 2.41 -8.75
CA ALA A 153 -1.64 1.34 -8.29
C ALA A 153 -2.42 0.22 -7.59
N ASN A 154 -2.56 -0.93 -8.24
CA ASN A 154 -3.56 -1.94 -7.88
C ASN A 154 -3.00 -3.19 -7.21
N ARG A 155 -1.70 -3.22 -6.87
CA ARG A 155 -1.10 -4.40 -6.25
C ARG A 155 -0.42 -4.07 -4.93
N GLY A 156 -0.64 -4.94 -3.95
CA GLY A 156 0.12 -4.92 -2.72
C GLY A 156 -0.07 -3.64 -1.92
N GLN A 157 1.03 -3.10 -1.42
CA GLN A 157 1.07 -1.84 -0.69
C GLN A 157 1.56 -0.74 -1.64
N THR A 158 0.93 0.43 -1.58
CA THR A 158 1.48 1.66 -2.14
C THR A 158 2.07 2.50 -1.02
N SER A 159 3.33 2.89 -1.16
CA SER A 159 4.06 3.69 -0.17
C SER A 159 4.41 5.06 -0.73
N ILE A 160 4.20 6.11 0.06
CA ILE A 160 4.74 7.45 -0.20
C ILE A 160 5.65 7.77 0.98
N THR A 161 6.93 7.94 0.73
CA THR A 161 7.93 8.05 1.82
C THR A 161 8.93 9.12 1.49
N ASN A 162 9.06 10.10 2.38
CA ASN A 162 9.94 11.27 2.19
C ASN A 162 9.74 11.92 0.81
N ALA A 163 8.48 12.09 0.40
CA ALA A 163 8.12 12.62 -0.90
C ALA A 163 7.32 13.91 -0.79
N SER A 164 7.54 14.81 -1.74
CA SER A 164 6.72 16.01 -1.96
C SER A 164 5.77 15.77 -3.13
N LEU A 165 4.49 15.55 -2.83
CA LEU A 165 3.46 15.26 -3.82
C LEU A 165 2.46 16.42 -3.90
N GLU A 166 2.38 17.05 -5.08
CA GLU A 166 1.47 18.18 -5.32
C GLU A 166 0.63 17.94 -6.59
N ASN A 167 -0.64 18.36 -6.54
CA ASN A 167 -1.61 18.20 -7.64
C ASN A 167 -1.79 16.73 -8.07
N ALA A 168 -1.86 15.81 -7.10
CA ALA A 168 -1.94 14.39 -7.38
C ALA A 168 -3.33 13.80 -7.17
N THR A 169 -3.71 12.89 -8.06
CA THR A 169 -4.81 11.94 -7.87
C THR A 169 -4.23 10.54 -7.81
N LEU A 170 -4.40 9.83 -6.69
CA LEU A 170 -3.92 8.47 -6.51
C LEU A 170 -5.06 7.55 -6.13
N ASN A 171 -5.21 6.44 -6.85
CA ASN A 171 -6.19 5.40 -6.57
C ASN A 171 -5.50 4.04 -6.40
N THR A 172 -5.77 3.33 -5.30
CA THR A 172 -5.24 1.96 -5.09
C THR A 172 -6.34 0.90 -5.07
N ASN A 173 -7.12 0.80 -6.13
CA ASN A 173 -8.40 0.06 -6.16
C ASN A 173 -8.32 -1.41 -5.68
N ASN A 174 -7.18 -2.08 -5.83
CA ASN A 174 -6.98 -3.45 -5.35
C ASN A 174 -5.78 -3.59 -4.39
N GLY A 175 -5.12 -2.50 -4.02
CA GLY A 175 -4.02 -2.52 -3.04
C GLY A 175 -4.54 -2.63 -1.62
N TYR A 176 -3.86 -3.38 -0.74
CA TYR A 176 -4.34 -3.64 0.63
C TYR A 176 -3.98 -2.53 1.63
N LEU A 177 -3.01 -1.68 1.31
CA LEU A 177 -2.55 -0.60 2.18
C LEU A 177 -1.98 0.57 1.36
N LEU A 178 -2.44 1.78 1.67
CA LEU A 178 -1.76 3.02 1.34
C LEU A 178 -1.03 3.52 2.58
N ARG A 179 0.30 3.59 2.51
CA ARG A 179 1.15 4.05 3.62
C ARG A 179 1.86 5.34 3.23
N ILE A 180 1.75 6.36 4.06
CA ILE A 180 2.37 7.67 3.86
C ILE A 180 3.23 7.99 5.09
N GLU A 181 4.49 8.34 4.87
CA GLU A 181 5.42 8.65 5.96
C GLU A 181 6.38 9.78 5.59
N GLY A 182 6.62 10.71 6.50
CA GLY A 182 7.65 11.74 6.35
C GLY A 182 7.46 12.65 5.14
N SER A 183 6.22 12.80 4.66
CA SER A 183 5.92 13.34 3.33
C SER A 183 5.19 14.69 3.39
N ARG A 184 5.15 15.41 2.28
CA ARG A 184 4.33 16.62 2.10
C ARG A 184 3.35 16.40 0.96
N ILE A 185 2.06 16.42 1.26
CA ILE A 185 0.98 16.21 0.29
C ILE A 185 0.18 17.50 0.16
N LYS A 186 0.03 18.00 -1.06
CA LYS A 186 -0.64 19.27 -1.32
C LYS A 186 -1.60 19.20 -2.50
N ASN A 187 -2.77 19.83 -2.40
CA ASN A 187 -3.76 19.90 -3.49
C ASN A 187 -4.05 18.54 -4.13
N SER A 188 -4.14 17.50 -3.31
CA SER A 188 -4.14 16.11 -3.79
C SER A 188 -5.31 15.31 -3.24
N LYS A 189 -5.78 14.36 -4.04
CA LYS A 189 -6.84 13.40 -3.68
C LYS A 189 -6.30 11.98 -3.73
N LEU A 190 -6.28 11.29 -2.59
CA LEU A 190 -5.81 9.90 -2.49
C LEU A 190 -6.96 9.00 -2.02
N THR A 191 -7.30 7.97 -2.80
CA THR A 191 -8.41 7.07 -2.49
C THR A 191 -7.96 5.61 -2.54
N THR A 192 -8.39 4.85 -1.55
CA THR A 192 -8.20 3.39 -1.50
C THR A 192 -9.46 2.74 -0.93
N PRO A 193 -9.84 1.53 -1.38
CA PRO A 193 -10.84 0.75 -0.65
C PRO A 193 -10.31 0.25 0.69
N ASN A 194 -9.00 0.01 0.80
CA ASN A 194 -8.43 -0.62 1.98
C ASN A 194 -7.88 0.40 2.97
N ILE A 195 -6.82 0.04 3.68
CA ILE A 195 -6.33 0.78 4.85
C ILE A 195 -5.51 1.98 4.39
N ILE A 196 -5.66 3.12 5.08
CA ILE A 196 -4.74 4.26 4.99
C ILE A 196 -4.01 4.40 6.32
N ASN A 197 -2.68 4.44 6.28
CA ASN A 197 -1.84 4.80 7.42
C ASN A 197 -0.96 6.00 7.06
N ILE A 198 -0.97 7.04 7.90
CA ILE A 198 -0.21 8.27 7.70
C ILE A 198 0.58 8.59 8.96
N PHE A 199 1.87 8.88 8.77
CA PHE A 199 2.80 9.22 9.85
C PHE A 199 3.64 10.43 9.46
N ASP A 200 3.89 11.34 10.39
CA ASP A 200 4.89 12.42 10.24
C ASP A 200 4.73 13.20 8.91
N THR A 201 3.50 13.59 8.55
CA THR A 201 3.15 14.08 7.20
C THR A 201 2.43 15.42 7.24
N ASP A 202 2.87 16.34 6.38
CA ASP A 202 2.22 17.64 6.17
C ASP A 202 1.16 17.52 5.07
N LEU A 203 -0.09 17.86 5.39
CA LEU A 203 -1.22 17.85 4.47
C LEU A 203 -1.69 19.28 4.21
N THR A 204 -1.81 19.68 2.95
CA THR A 204 -2.28 21.02 2.55
C THR A 204 -3.37 20.92 1.50
N ASP A 205 -4.58 21.39 1.82
CA ASP A 205 -5.70 21.42 0.85
C ASP A 205 -5.95 20.06 0.15
N SER A 206 -5.93 18.98 0.94
CA SER A 206 -5.90 17.60 0.45
C SER A 206 -7.03 16.74 1.00
N GLN A 207 -7.48 15.78 0.19
CA GLN A 207 -8.50 14.80 0.55
C GLN A 207 -7.96 13.38 0.51
N LEU A 208 -8.18 12.61 1.58
CA LEU A 208 -7.79 11.22 1.65
C LEU A 208 -8.98 10.36 2.11
N GLU A 209 -9.23 9.26 1.42
CA GLU A 209 -10.44 8.46 1.62
C GLU A 209 -10.16 6.94 1.58
N SER A 210 -10.51 6.25 2.67
CA SER A 210 -10.67 4.80 2.72
C SER A 210 -12.15 4.44 2.52
N THR A 211 -12.50 3.78 1.41
CA THR A 211 -13.91 3.53 1.05
C THR A 211 -14.48 2.23 1.61
N GLU A 212 -13.66 1.30 2.12
CA GLU A 212 -14.12 0.05 2.73
C GLU A 212 -13.58 -0.24 4.14
N HIS A 213 -12.44 0.35 4.53
CA HIS A 213 -11.74 0.04 5.77
C HIS A 213 -11.46 1.26 6.65
N HIS A 214 -10.44 1.15 7.50
CA HIS A 214 -10.07 2.13 8.51
C HIS A 214 -8.97 3.07 8.01
N PHE A 215 -8.86 4.20 8.70
CA PHE A 215 -7.87 5.23 8.47
C PHE A 215 -7.15 5.52 9.79
N HIS A 216 -5.81 5.42 9.79
CA HIS A 216 -4.97 5.87 10.89
C HIS A 216 -4.10 7.07 10.47
N ALA A 217 -4.14 8.16 11.24
CA ALA A 217 -3.28 9.32 11.05
C ALA A 217 -2.60 9.71 12.36
N GLU A 218 -1.27 9.76 12.34
CA GLU A 218 -0.43 10.11 13.47
C GLU A 218 0.58 11.20 13.08
N ASN A 219 0.73 12.17 13.98
CA ASN A 219 1.68 13.28 13.85
C ASN A 219 1.60 14.00 12.49
N ILE A 220 0.38 14.28 12.03
CA ILE A 220 0.15 15.07 10.82
C ILE A 220 0.12 16.56 11.13
N GLN A 221 0.53 17.39 10.16
CA GLN A 221 0.29 18.84 10.18
C GLN A 221 -0.73 19.22 9.12
N VAL A 222 -1.72 20.01 9.49
CA VAL A 222 -2.85 20.39 8.63
C VAL A 222 -2.74 21.86 8.23
N HIS A 223 -2.70 22.11 6.93
CA HIS A 223 -2.70 23.45 6.35
C HIS A 223 -3.88 23.62 5.40
N GLY A 224 -4.53 24.79 5.43
CA GLY A 224 -5.74 25.02 4.66
C GLY A 224 -6.83 24.03 5.06
N LYS A 225 -7.48 23.40 4.08
CA LYS A 225 -8.59 22.46 4.32
C LYS A 225 -8.20 21.02 4.02
N VAL A 226 -8.07 20.20 5.06
CA VAL A 226 -7.76 18.77 4.92
C VAL A 226 -8.97 17.91 5.26
N GLU A 227 -9.28 16.95 4.40
CA GLU A 227 -10.42 16.04 4.55
C GLU A 227 -9.94 14.59 4.66
N LEU A 228 -10.22 13.93 5.79
CA LEU A 228 -9.94 12.51 6.02
C LEU A 228 -11.25 11.75 6.16
N VAL A 229 -11.45 10.72 5.34
CA VAL A 229 -12.68 9.94 5.31
C VAL A 229 -12.35 8.46 5.46
N ALA A 230 -13.02 7.79 6.40
CA ALA A 230 -12.90 6.35 6.59
C ALA A 230 -14.26 5.69 6.47
N LYS A 231 -14.30 4.48 5.92
CA LYS A 231 -15.54 3.71 5.89
C LYS A 231 -15.88 3.14 7.25
N THR A 232 -14.90 2.63 7.98
CA THR A 232 -15.13 2.06 9.31
C THR A 232 -14.73 3.06 10.38
N ASP A 233 -13.51 2.93 10.89
CA ASP A 233 -12.98 3.70 12.00
C ASP A 233 -11.87 4.65 11.53
N LEU A 234 -11.78 5.79 12.20
CA LEU A 234 -10.76 6.79 11.95
C LEU A 234 -10.02 7.09 13.26
N GLN A 235 -8.72 6.82 13.29
CA GLN A 235 -7.86 7.10 14.43
C GLN A 235 -7.00 8.34 14.14
N LEU A 236 -7.08 9.33 15.05
CA LEU A 236 -6.34 10.58 14.98
C LEU A 236 -5.45 10.74 16.20
N LEU A 237 -4.14 10.66 15.99
CA LEU A 237 -3.14 11.01 16.99
C LEU A 237 -2.47 12.32 16.59
N LEU A 238 -3.05 13.43 17.02
CA LEU A 238 -2.53 14.78 16.79
C LEU A 238 -1.76 15.26 18.02
N SER A 239 -0.70 16.05 17.82
CA SER A 239 -0.05 16.75 18.93
C SER A 239 -1.01 17.76 19.56
N GLU A 240 -0.81 18.08 20.84
CA GLU A 240 -1.64 19.08 21.52
C GLU A 240 -1.48 20.48 20.88
N GLU A 241 -0.26 20.78 20.41
CA GLU A 241 0.04 21.99 19.64
C GLU A 241 -0.80 22.05 18.36
N GLU A 242 -0.89 20.94 17.62
CA GLU A 242 -1.66 20.88 16.39
C GLU A 242 -3.17 21.03 16.65
N LYS A 243 -3.71 20.35 17.67
CA LYS A 243 -5.12 20.48 18.08
C LYS A 243 -5.49 21.93 18.45
N GLN A 244 -4.53 22.68 19.01
CA GLN A 244 -4.71 24.11 19.33
C GLN A 244 -4.62 24.99 18.08
N ARG A 245 -3.74 24.64 17.14
CA ARG A 245 -3.47 25.41 15.92
C ARG A 245 -4.58 25.35 14.88
N ILE A 246 -5.34 24.26 14.82
CA ILE A 246 -6.35 24.03 13.77
C ILE A 246 -7.78 23.99 14.30
N ASN A 247 -8.76 24.20 13.43
CA ASN A 247 -10.14 23.87 13.68
C ASN A 247 -10.41 22.39 13.35
N LEU A 248 -11.23 21.75 14.17
CA LEU A 248 -11.65 20.36 13.99
C LEU A 248 -13.13 20.34 13.62
N ASP A 249 -13.48 19.60 12.57
CA ASP A 249 -14.86 19.23 12.24
C ASP A 249 -14.90 17.70 12.13
N LEU A 250 -15.40 17.04 13.17
CA LEU A 250 -15.45 15.59 13.28
C LEU A 250 -16.92 15.14 13.26
N SER A 251 -17.23 14.11 12.49
CA SER A 251 -18.58 13.51 12.54
C SER A 251 -18.56 12.03 12.18
N THR A 252 -19.38 11.26 12.87
CA THR A 252 -19.64 9.85 12.56
C THR A 252 -21.05 9.64 12.04
N LYS A 253 -21.25 8.66 11.15
CA LYS A 253 -22.60 8.36 10.62
C LYS A 253 -23.45 7.55 11.60
N HIS A 254 -22.86 6.55 12.24
CA HIS A 254 -23.57 5.57 13.06
C HIS A 254 -22.98 5.40 14.47
N GLY A 255 -21.67 5.59 14.67
CA GLY A 255 -21.03 5.42 15.98
C GLY A 255 -20.72 6.74 16.68
N SER A 256 -19.69 6.74 17.52
CA SER A 256 -19.35 7.84 18.43
C SER A 256 -17.99 8.46 18.10
N ILE A 257 -17.81 9.70 18.56
CA ILE A 257 -16.52 10.38 18.58
C ILE A 257 -15.99 10.26 20.01
N LEU A 258 -14.83 9.64 20.16
CA LEU A 258 -14.25 9.27 21.45
C LEU A 258 -12.93 10.02 21.62
N HIS A 259 -12.80 10.77 22.70
CA HIS A 259 -11.51 11.22 23.18
C HIS A 259 -10.92 10.12 24.06
N PHE A 260 -9.89 9.46 23.54
CA PHE A 260 -9.28 8.30 24.20
C PHE A 260 -8.15 8.76 25.11
N VAL A 261 -8.31 8.52 26.42
CA VAL A 261 -7.27 8.73 27.42
C VAL A 261 -6.73 7.36 27.83
N ARG A 262 -5.53 7.04 27.37
CA ARG A 262 -4.80 5.83 27.78
C ARG A 262 -4.20 6.04 29.17
N GLU A 263 -4.58 5.25 30.16
CA GLU A 263 -3.91 5.26 31.47
C GLU A 263 -2.63 4.40 31.41
N GLY A 264 -1.49 5.03 31.12
CA GLY A 264 -0.13 4.43 31.09
C GLY A 264 0.17 3.52 29.88
N ARG A 265 1.30 2.80 29.92
CA ARG A 265 1.80 1.90 28.85
C ARG A 265 1.00 0.60 28.64
N ARG A 266 -0.30 0.55 28.95
CA ARG A 266 -1.12 -0.68 28.93
C ARG A 266 -1.86 -0.88 27.61
N SER A 267 -2.25 -2.11 27.26
CA SER A 267 -2.97 -2.42 26.01
C SER A 267 -4.21 -1.53 25.82
N PHE A 268 -4.58 -1.24 24.57
CA PHE A 268 -5.82 -0.52 24.21
C PHE A 268 -7.07 -1.16 24.83
N ASN A 269 -7.05 -2.48 25.06
CA ASN A 269 -8.13 -3.22 25.72
C ASN A 269 -7.85 -3.37 27.22
N ASN A 270 -7.79 -2.26 27.96
CA ASN A 270 -7.68 -2.26 29.42
C ASN A 270 -8.92 -1.59 30.05
N LYS A 271 -9.41 -2.14 31.17
CA LYS A 271 -10.58 -1.64 31.92
C LYS A 271 -10.38 -0.25 32.53
N GLU A 272 -9.15 0.25 32.57
CA GLU A 272 -8.78 1.56 33.11
C GLU A 272 -8.67 2.63 32.02
N ASN A 273 -8.68 2.27 30.74
CA ASN A 273 -8.74 3.28 29.68
C ASN A 273 -10.08 4.00 29.79
N ARG A 274 -10.05 5.33 29.74
CA ARG A 274 -11.26 6.15 29.82
C ARG A 274 -11.52 6.78 28.47
N ASP A 275 -12.72 6.52 27.97
CA ASP A 275 -13.23 7.13 26.76
C ASP A 275 -14.22 8.22 27.15
N GLU A 276 -13.90 9.46 26.79
CA GLU A 276 -14.86 10.56 26.88
C GLU A 276 -15.61 10.64 25.55
N HIS A 277 -16.94 10.49 25.59
CA HIS A 277 -17.78 10.67 24.41
C HIS A 277 -17.94 12.17 24.11
N LEU A 278 -17.46 12.58 22.95
CA LEU A 278 -17.70 13.92 22.42
C LEU A 278 -19.06 13.99 21.73
N SER A 279 -19.58 15.20 21.52
CA SER A 279 -20.78 15.41 20.71
C SER A 279 -20.57 14.88 19.29
N ASN A 280 -21.64 14.43 18.63
CA ASN A 280 -21.60 14.08 17.21
C ASN A 280 -22.66 14.91 16.45
N PRO A 281 -22.27 15.88 15.61
CA PRO A 281 -20.89 16.24 15.26
C PRO A 281 -20.13 16.94 16.41
N TYR A 282 -18.80 16.89 16.37
CA TYR A 282 -17.90 17.66 17.23
C TYR A 282 -17.18 18.71 16.39
N LYS A 283 -17.29 19.98 16.80
CA LYS A 283 -16.65 21.09 16.09
C LYS A 283 -15.90 21.99 17.05
N THR A 284 -14.73 22.46 16.63
CA THR A 284 -14.03 23.57 17.29
C THR A 284 -13.97 24.74 16.33
N GLU A 285 -14.30 25.93 16.83
CA GLU A 285 -14.26 27.18 16.09
C GLU A 285 -13.43 28.18 16.88
N LYS A 286 -12.20 28.38 16.44
CA LYS A 286 -11.28 29.36 16.99
C LYS A 286 -11.28 30.58 16.06
N ALA A 287 -11.50 31.77 16.63
CA ALA A 287 -11.38 33.02 15.89
C ALA A 287 -9.97 33.11 15.26
N ASP A 288 -9.90 33.57 14.02
CA ASP A 288 -8.67 33.78 13.24
C ASP A 288 -7.86 32.52 12.83
N VAL A 289 -8.34 31.32 13.16
CA VAL A 289 -7.74 30.05 12.68
C VAL A 289 -8.34 29.66 11.33
N LYS A 290 -7.49 29.57 10.30
CA LYS A 290 -7.89 29.19 8.93
C LYS A 290 -7.74 27.71 8.63
N ASP A 291 -6.78 27.05 9.28
CA ASP A 291 -6.50 25.65 9.04
C ASP A 291 -7.58 24.77 9.67
N GLN A 292 -8.08 23.81 8.91
CA GLN A 292 -9.21 22.98 9.30
C GLN A 292 -8.98 21.52 8.90
N LEU A 293 -9.13 20.62 9.88
CA LEU A 293 -9.23 19.19 9.67
C LEU A 293 -10.70 18.77 9.72
N ILE A 294 -11.17 18.19 8.63
CA ILE A 294 -12.47 17.57 8.52
C ILE A 294 -12.29 16.06 8.54
N ALA A 295 -12.77 15.39 9.58
CA ALA A 295 -12.69 13.93 9.68
C ALA A 295 -14.09 13.30 9.69
N ARG A 296 -14.27 12.25 8.88
CA ARG A 296 -15.54 11.54 8.72
C ARG A 296 -15.32 10.04 8.82
N ALA A 297 -16.17 9.35 9.57
CA ALA A 297 -16.17 7.89 9.66
C ALA A 297 -17.60 7.34 9.72
N ASP A 298 -17.90 6.12 9.22
CA ASP A 298 -19.25 5.58 9.46
C ASP A 298 -19.39 5.08 10.90
N GLN A 299 -18.34 4.48 11.49
CA GLN A 299 -18.38 3.89 12.81
C GLN A 299 -17.81 4.83 13.87
N TYR A 300 -16.52 4.75 14.20
CA TYR A 300 -15.94 5.53 15.29
C TYR A 300 -14.85 6.50 14.82
N ILE A 301 -14.76 7.65 15.48
CA ILE A 301 -13.57 8.51 15.42
C ILE A 301 -12.91 8.45 16.80
N TYR A 302 -11.64 8.03 16.84
CA TYR A 302 -10.82 8.03 18.04
C TYR A 302 -9.84 9.20 17.99
N LEU A 303 -10.07 10.22 18.80
CA LEU A 303 -9.11 11.30 19.02
C LEU A 303 -8.21 10.88 20.18
N LEU A 304 -6.99 10.45 19.86
CA LEU A 304 -6.04 9.89 20.81
C LEU A 304 -5.23 11.01 21.50
N LYS A 305 -4.86 10.81 22.77
CA LYS A 305 -3.95 11.72 23.49
C LYS A 305 -2.49 11.45 23.08
N ALA A 306 -1.73 12.52 22.84
CA ALA A 306 -0.32 12.43 22.44
C ALA A 306 0.62 11.93 23.56
N GLU A 307 0.22 12.03 24.83
CA GLU A 307 1.03 11.57 25.97
C GLU A 307 1.22 10.04 25.93
N GLU A 308 2.50 9.63 25.92
CA GLU A 308 3.04 8.26 25.84
C GLU A 308 3.07 7.54 24.47
N HIS A 309 3.07 8.26 23.34
CA HIS A 309 3.48 7.68 22.04
C HIS A 309 4.95 7.91 21.66
N GLU A 310 5.75 8.56 22.52
CA GLU A 310 7.21 8.45 22.39
C GLU A 310 7.65 7.01 22.67
N SER A 311 8.07 6.29 21.63
CA SER A 311 8.92 5.08 21.66
C SER A 311 8.28 3.67 21.71
N SER A 312 7.25 3.35 20.91
CA SER A 312 6.82 1.94 20.80
C SER A 312 6.39 1.47 19.41
N SER A 313 7.15 1.76 18.35
CA SER A 313 7.32 0.88 17.17
C SER A 313 8.05 1.58 16.02
N ARG A 314 9.31 1.99 16.20
CA ARG A 314 10.18 2.35 15.06
C ARG A 314 10.91 1.15 14.44
N ASN A 315 10.62 -0.08 14.85
CA ASN A 315 11.16 -1.29 14.20
C ASN A 315 10.29 -2.52 14.53
N ARG A 316 9.51 -2.97 13.55
CA ARG A 316 9.34 -4.40 13.23
C ARG A 316 8.68 -4.57 11.88
#